data_AF-A0A2W6E5R8-F1
#
_entry.id   AF-A0A2W6E5R8-F1
#
_cell.length_a   1.000
_cell.length_b   1.000
_cell.length_c   1.000
_cell.angle_alpha   90.00
_cell.angle_beta   90.00
_cell.angle_gamma   90.00
#
_symmetry.space_group_name_H-M   'P 1'
#
loop_
_entity.id
_entity.type
_entity.pdbx_description
1 polymer ?
#
loop_
_entity_poly.entity_id
_entity_poly.type
_entity_poly.pdbx_seq_one_letter_code
_entity_poly.pdbx_strand_id
1 'polypeptide(L)'
;LLVVDGGAPQVAAAQAVLNDLGIDDVALVGLAKRLEEVWRPGEAYPAILPRASEGLYLLQRVRDEAHRFAITFHREKRSKAMTLSALDGIAGLGETRRKALLRHFGSVRKLRAADVEELVQVKGIGRSTAEAIAASFAKESAPTRAVNVSTGEILDSDAVERIMHLSGEDIADAAEGST
;
A
#
# COMPACT_ATOMS: atom_id res chain seq x y z
N LEU A 1 -0.50 0.05 32.52
CA LEU A 1 0.30 -0.89 31.71
C LEU A 1 0.24 -0.47 30.26
N LEU A 2 1.38 -0.13 29.67
CA LEU A 2 1.58 0.14 28.25
C LEU A 2 2.21 -1.10 27.60
N VAL A 3 1.64 -1.54 26.48
CA VAL A 3 2.13 -2.69 25.71
C VAL A 3 2.57 -2.22 24.32
N VAL A 4 3.80 -2.54 23.93
CA VAL A 4 4.38 -2.17 22.62
C VAL A 4 4.49 -3.41 21.72
N ASP A 5 4.10 -3.29 20.44
CA ASP A 5 4.28 -4.35 19.43
C ASP A 5 5.77 -4.43 19.00
N GLY A 6 6.59 -5.07 19.83
CA GLY A 6 8.03 -5.15 19.60
C GLY A 6 8.82 -5.78 20.75
N GLY A 7 10.10 -6.05 20.50
CA GLY A 7 11.03 -6.61 21.49
C GLY A 7 11.82 -5.53 22.22
N ALA A 8 12.97 -5.91 22.79
CA ALA A 8 13.85 -5.00 23.54
C ALA A 8 14.09 -3.62 22.90
N PRO A 9 14.40 -3.50 21.59
CA PRO A 9 14.67 -2.18 21.00
C PRO A 9 13.47 -1.23 21.06
N GLN A 10 12.26 -1.75 20.79
CA GLN A 10 11.03 -0.95 20.84
C GLN A 10 10.66 -0.59 22.28
N VAL A 11 10.88 -1.49 23.24
CA VAL A 11 10.69 -1.20 24.67
C VAL A 11 11.66 -0.14 25.15
N ALA A 12 12.93 -0.22 24.78
CA ALA A 12 13.94 0.78 25.14
C ALA A 12 13.59 2.16 24.57
N ALA A 13 13.15 2.23 23.30
CA ALA A 13 12.71 3.47 22.68
C ALA A 13 11.48 4.07 23.39
N ALA A 14 10.48 3.23 23.71
CA ALA A 14 9.31 3.69 24.46
C ALA A 14 9.67 4.15 25.87
N GLN A 15 10.56 3.45 26.57
CA GLN A 15 11.01 3.82 27.91
C GLN A 15 11.75 5.16 27.90
N ALA A 16 12.59 5.42 26.90
CA ALA A 16 13.27 6.71 26.76
C ALA A 16 12.26 7.86 26.65
N VAL A 17 11.21 7.69 25.84
CA VAL A 17 10.13 8.70 25.70
C VAL A 17 9.36 8.89 27.00
N LEU A 18 9.03 7.81 27.72
CA LEU A 18 8.37 7.93 29.02
C LEU A 18 9.24 8.69 30.03
N ASN A 19 10.54 8.40 30.07
CA ASN A 19 11.50 9.10 30.93
C ASN A 19 11.59 10.59 30.59
N ASP A 20 11.68 10.93 29.29
CA ASP A 20 11.74 12.32 28.82
C ASP A 20 10.48 13.11 29.19
N LEU A 21 9.33 12.44 29.27
CA LEU A 21 8.06 13.02 29.69
C LEU A 21 7.86 13.01 31.21
N GLY A 22 8.79 12.41 31.98
CA GLY A 22 8.67 12.26 33.43
C GLY A 22 7.55 11.32 33.87
N ILE A 23 7.18 10.34 33.03
CA ILE A 23 6.15 9.34 33.33
C ILE A 23 6.82 8.09 33.89
N ASP A 24 6.65 7.85 35.19
CA ASP A 24 7.26 6.73 35.92
C ASP A 24 6.24 5.78 36.60
N ASP A 25 4.95 6.15 36.59
CA ASP A 25 3.86 5.40 37.21
C ASP A 25 3.18 4.38 36.27
N VAL A 26 3.59 4.34 35.01
CA VAL A 26 3.06 3.42 34.00
C VAL A 26 4.01 2.26 33.75
N ALA A 27 3.61 1.05 34.16
CA ALA A 27 4.33 -0.17 33.77
C ALA A 27 4.38 -0.31 32.23
N LEU A 28 5.54 -0.66 31.68
CA LEU A 28 5.78 -0.84 30.24
C LEU A 28 6.24 -2.27 29.95
N VAL A 29 5.70 -2.88 28.90
CA VAL A 29 6.16 -4.15 28.33
C VAL A 29 6.14 -4.13 26.80
N GLY A 30 6.98 -4.95 26.18
CA GLY A 30 6.92 -5.27 24.75
C GLY A 30 6.51 -6.72 24.52
N LEU A 31 5.78 -6.98 23.45
CA LEU A 31 5.44 -8.34 23.01
C LEU A 31 6.07 -8.62 21.65
N ALA A 32 7.10 -9.48 21.61
CA ALA A 32 7.79 -9.83 20.37
C ALA A 32 7.06 -10.94 19.59
N LYS A 33 6.98 -10.80 18.25
CA LYS A 33 6.16 -11.68 17.39
C LYS A 33 6.63 -13.13 17.26
N ARG A 34 7.93 -13.42 17.37
CA ARG A 34 8.45 -14.76 17.03
C ARG A 34 8.07 -15.83 18.04
N LEU A 35 8.16 -15.51 19.33
CA LEU A 35 7.95 -16.45 20.42
C LEU A 35 7.04 -15.89 21.52
N GLU A 36 6.34 -14.78 21.23
CA GLU A 36 5.44 -14.10 22.18
C GLU A 36 6.17 -13.73 23.49
N GLU A 37 7.43 -13.32 23.32
CA GLU A 37 8.33 -12.99 24.42
C GLU A 37 7.93 -11.65 25.02
N VAL A 38 7.81 -11.61 26.35
CA VAL A 38 7.46 -10.40 27.08
C VAL A 38 8.74 -9.70 27.51
N TRP A 39 9.01 -8.56 26.91
CA TRP A 39 10.18 -7.74 27.20
C TRP A 39 9.82 -6.65 28.20
N ARG A 40 10.62 -6.52 29.25
CA ARG A 40 10.49 -5.43 30.25
C ARG A 40 11.67 -4.47 30.11
N PRO A 41 11.49 -3.18 30.42
CA PRO A 41 12.57 -2.21 30.40
C PRO A 41 13.75 -2.64 31.28
N GLY A 42 14.97 -2.50 30.76
CA GLY A 42 16.21 -2.79 31.49
C GLY A 42 16.55 -4.28 31.70
N GLU A 43 15.68 -5.20 31.28
CA GLU A 43 15.94 -6.64 31.41
C GLU A 43 16.75 -7.17 30.22
N ALA A 44 17.77 -7.98 30.52
CA ALA A 44 18.63 -8.59 29.51
C ALA A 44 17.93 -9.75 28.75
N TYR A 45 16.96 -10.38 29.38
CA TYR A 45 16.24 -11.54 28.84
C TYR A 45 14.73 -11.33 28.94
N PRO A 46 13.95 -11.85 27.98
CA PRO A 46 12.51 -11.77 28.04
C PRO A 46 11.93 -12.72 29.10
N ALA A 47 10.76 -12.37 29.61
CA ALA A 47 9.91 -13.31 30.32
C ALA A 47 9.17 -14.19 29.31
N ILE A 48 9.34 -15.51 29.46
CA ILE A 48 8.62 -16.51 28.66
C ILE A 48 7.41 -16.97 29.45
N LEU A 49 6.22 -16.61 28.97
CA LEU A 49 4.97 -17.07 29.58
C LEU A 49 4.61 -18.47 29.08
N PRO A 50 3.99 -19.33 29.91
CA PRO A 50 3.45 -20.61 29.44
C PRO A 50 2.46 -20.40 28.30
N ARG A 51 2.52 -21.26 27.27
CA ARG A 51 1.66 -21.17 26.07
C ARG A 51 0.16 -21.22 26.37
N ALA A 52 -0.21 -21.92 27.45
CA ALA A 52 -1.58 -22.06 27.91
C ALA A 52 -1.97 -21.03 28.98
N SER A 53 -1.15 -20.01 29.22
CA SER A 53 -1.46 -19.00 30.23
C SER A 53 -2.45 -17.96 29.71
N GLU A 54 -3.46 -17.66 30.51
CA GLU A 54 -4.44 -16.61 30.23
C GLU A 54 -3.77 -15.24 30.03
N GLY A 55 -2.69 -14.96 30.75
CA GLY A 55 -1.91 -13.73 30.58
C GLY A 55 -1.31 -13.58 29.19
N LEU A 56 -0.78 -14.67 28.62
CA LEU A 56 -0.26 -14.66 27.26
C LEU A 56 -1.37 -14.46 26.24
N TYR A 57 -2.51 -15.14 26.41
CA TYR A 57 -3.67 -14.96 25.52
C TYR A 57 -4.20 -13.53 25.54
N LEU A 58 -4.24 -12.88 26.70
CA LEU A 58 -4.64 -11.48 26.81
C LEU A 58 -3.68 -10.55 26.03
N LEU A 59 -2.36 -10.72 26.21
CA LEU A 59 -1.36 -9.91 25.53
C LEU A 59 -1.42 -10.08 24.01
N GLN A 60 -1.63 -11.31 23.53
CA GLN A 60 -1.83 -11.59 22.11
C GLN A 60 -3.05 -10.85 21.55
N ARG A 61 -4.20 -10.91 22.24
CA ARG A 61 -5.42 -10.21 21.79
C ARG A 61 -5.25 -8.70 21.75
N VAL A 62 -4.56 -8.12 22.73
CA VAL A 62 -4.23 -6.68 22.75
C VAL A 62 -3.36 -6.32 21.55
N ARG A 63 -2.32 -7.12 21.25
CA ARG A 63 -1.47 -6.90 20.07
C ARG A 63 -2.26 -7.03 18.77
N ASP A 64 -3.06 -8.08 18.63
CA ASP A 64 -3.83 -8.33 17.42
C ASP A 64 -4.82 -7.19 17.15
N GLU A 65 -5.43 -6.65 18.21
CA GLU A 65 -6.32 -5.50 18.10
C GLU A 65 -5.57 -4.21 17.73
N ALA A 66 -4.42 -3.95 18.36
CA ALA A 66 -3.57 -2.82 17.99
C ALA A 66 -3.09 -2.92 16.54
N HIS A 67 -2.71 -4.12 16.09
CA HIS A 67 -2.25 -4.38 14.73
C HIS A 67 -3.40 -4.24 13.71
N ARG A 68 -4.58 -4.80 14.01
CA ARG A 68 -5.81 -4.66 13.21
C ARG A 68 -6.19 -3.19 13.04
N PHE A 69 -6.17 -2.43 14.14
CA PHE A 69 -6.47 -1.01 14.15
C PHE A 69 -5.47 -0.23 13.27
N ALA A 70 -4.17 -0.45 13.46
CA ALA A 70 -3.12 0.22 12.69
C ALA A 70 -3.23 -0.08 11.19
N ILE A 71 -3.42 -1.34 10.79
CA ILE A 71 -3.61 -1.73 9.38
C ILE A 71 -4.85 -1.03 8.80
N THR A 72 -5.97 -1.09 9.51
CA THR A 72 -7.24 -0.52 9.04
C THR A 72 -7.11 0.98 8.86
N PHE A 73 -6.58 1.68 9.86
CA PHE A 73 -6.36 3.12 9.81
C PHE A 73 -5.45 3.54 8.65
N HIS A 74 -4.32 2.85 8.46
CA HIS A 74 -3.41 3.14 7.35
C HIS A 74 -4.02 2.82 5.98
N ARG A 75 -4.80 1.74 5.87
CA ARG A 75 -5.53 1.41 4.64
C ARG A 75 -6.55 2.49 4.31
N GLU A 76 -7.32 2.96 5.28
CA GLU A 76 -8.29 4.04 5.09
C GLU A 76 -7.60 5.35 4.70
N LYS A 77 -6.55 5.75 5.43
CA LYS A 77 -5.78 6.97 5.14
C LYS A 77 -5.19 6.92 3.73
N ARG A 78 -4.59 5.78 3.34
CA ARG A 78 -4.04 5.58 2.00
C ARG A 78 -5.13 5.63 0.94
N SER A 79 -6.26 4.96 1.17
CA SER A 79 -7.38 4.97 0.23
C SER A 79 -7.92 6.39 0.01
N LYS A 80 -8.03 7.20 1.08
CA LYS A 80 -8.43 8.61 0.98
C LYS A 80 -7.41 9.43 0.19
N ALA A 81 -6.11 9.27 0.46
CA ALA A 81 -5.05 9.97 -0.25
C ALA A 81 -5.01 9.62 -1.75
N MET A 82 -5.11 8.33 -2.11
CA MET A 82 -5.21 7.89 -3.50
C MET A 82 -6.44 8.44 -4.20
N THR A 83 -7.55 8.58 -3.47
CA THR A 83 -8.80 9.12 -3.99
C THR A 83 -8.70 10.59 -4.36
N LEU A 84 -8.10 11.41 -3.50
CA LEU A 84 -7.77 12.81 -3.80
C LEU A 84 -6.87 12.85 -5.05
N SER A 85 -5.74 12.15 -5.02
CA SER A 85 -4.77 12.18 -6.11
C SER A 85 -5.32 11.72 -7.47
N ALA A 86 -6.21 10.74 -7.52
CA ALA A 86 -6.70 10.17 -8.77
C ALA A 86 -7.83 10.97 -9.42
N LEU A 87 -8.58 11.76 -8.63
CA LEU A 87 -9.73 12.54 -9.11
C LEU A 87 -9.47 14.05 -9.12
N ASP A 88 -8.34 14.49 -8.58
CA ASP A 88 -7.89 15.87 -8.66
C ASP A 88 -7.41 16.20 -10.08
N GLY A 89 -7.74 17.41 -10.55
CA GLY A 89 -7.36 17.88 -11.89
C GLY A 89 -8.31 17.49 -13.03
N ILE A 90 -9.32 16.64 -12.78
CA ILE A 90 -10.34 16.32 -13.80
C ILE A 90 -11.30 17.51 -13.96
N ALA A 91 -11.31 18.10 -15.16
CA ALA A 91 -12.15 19.25 -15.48
C ALA A 91 -13.64 18.92 -15.28
N GLY A 92 -14.37 19.80 -14.59
CA GLY A 92 -15.79 19.60 -14.28
C GLY A 92 -16.09 18.62 -13.14
N LEU A 93 -15.06 18.07 -12.48
CA LEU A 93 -15.23 17.15 -11.36
C LEU A 93 -15.00 17.83 -10.00
N GLY A 94 -16.05 18.47 -9.48
CA GLY A 94 -16.03 19.05 -8.14
C GLY A 94 -16.23 18.03 -7.01
N GLU A 95 -16.05 18.48 -5.77
CA GLU A 95 -16.08 17.64 -4.56
C GLU A 95 -17.35 16.79 -4.41
N THR A 96 -18.52 17.36 -4.70
CA THR A 96 -19.81 16.67 -4.62
C THR A 96 -19.88 15.47 -5.59
N ARG A 97 -19.38 15.64 -6.82
CA ARG A 97 -19.36 14.60 -7.84
C ARG A 97 -18.34 13.50 -7.51
N ARG A 98 -17.17 13.87 -6.98
CA ARG A 98 -16.17 12.91 -6.46
C ARG A 98 -16.76 12.02 -5.38
N LYS A 99 -17.42 12.61 -4.37
CA LYS A 99 -18.09 11.85 -3.30
C LYS A 99 -19.18 10.92 -3.85
N ALA A 100 -19.95 11.35 -4.85
CA ALA A 100 -20.97 10.52 -5.48
C ALA A 100 -20.36 9.30 -6.19
N LEU A 101 -19.28 9.49 -6.96
CA LEU A 101 -18.54 8.41 -7.62
C LEU A 101 -17.99 7.41 -6.58
N LEU A 102 -17.34 7.91 -5.53
CA LEU A 102 -16.74 7.05 -4.51
C LEU A 102 -17.79 6.29 -3.70
N ARG A 103 -18.93 6.90 -3.43
CA ARG A 103 -20.05 6.22 -2.77
C ARG A 103 -20.65 5.14 -3.66
N HIS A 104 -20.70 5.36 -4.97
CA HIS A 104 -21.24 4.39 -5.92
C HIS A 104 -20.28 3.20 -6.14
N PHE A 105 -19.02 3.47 -6.44
CA PHE A 105 -18.02 2.44 -6.78
C PHE A 105 -17.26 1.88 -5.57
N GLY A 106 -17.28 2.57 -4.42
CA GLY A 106 -16.65 2.17 -3.16
C GLY A 106 -15.12 2.33 -3.10
N SER A 107 -14.41 2.32 -4.24
CA SER A 107 -12.96 2.53 -4.28
C SER A 107 -12.50 3.09 -5.63
N VAL A 108 -11.38 3.81 -5.65
CA VAL A 108 -10.73 4.28 -6.89
C VAL A 108 -10.39 3.12 -7.83
N ARG A 109 -10.02 1.96 -7.28
CA ARG A 109 -9.71 0.77 -8.09
C ARG A 109 -10.93 0.31 -8.90
N LYS A 110 -12.10 0.23 -8.25
CA LYS A 110 -13.35 -0.12 -8.93
C LYS A 110 -13.77 0.96 -9.91
N LEU A 111 -13.57 2.24 -9.56
CA LEU A 111 -13.85 3.37 -10.44
C LEU A 111 -12.97 3.38 -11.70
N ARG A 112 -11.68 3.01 -11.60
CA ARG A 112 -10.77 2.87 -12.76
C ARG A 112 -11.17 1.75 -13.71
N ALA A 113 -11.80 0.71 -13.20
CA ALA A 113 -12.25 -0.43 -14.00
C ALA A 113 -13.66 -0.22 -14.59
N ALA A 114 -14.29 0.93 -14.30
CA ALA A 114 -15.66 1.19 -14.73
C ALA A 114 -15.68 1.77 -16.15
N ASP A 115 -16.64 1.31 -16.94
CA ASP A 115 -16.85 1.84 -18.29
C ASP A 115 -17.63 3.17 -18.25
N VAL A 116 -17.57 3.93 -19.36
CA VAL A 116 -18.25 5.23 -19.47
C VAL A 116 -19.75 5.12 -19.16
N GLU A 117 -20.39 4.04 -19.59
CA GLU A 117 -21.82 3.81 -19.35
C GLU A 117 -22.14 3.59 -17.86
N GLU A 118 -21.24 2.96 -17.10
CA GLU A 118 -21.38 2.79 -15.66
C GLU A 118 -21.15 4.11 -14.92
N LEU A 119 -20.19 4.92 -15.37
CA LEU A 119 -19.92 6.25 -14.80
C LEU A 119 -21.12 7.20 -14.94
N VAL A 120 -21.86 7.13 -16.04
CA VAL A 120 -23.06 7.95 -16.30
C VAL A 120 -24.24 7.57 -15.38
N GLN A 121 -24.28 6.35 -14.83
CA GLN A 121 -25.30 5.96 -13.85
C GLN A 121 -25.19 6.73 -12.53
N VAL A 122 -24.05 7.36 -12.27
CA VAL A 122 -23.84 8.14 -11.04
C VAL A 122 -24.54 9.49 -11.17
N LYS A 123 -25.47 9.76 -10.24
CA LYS A 123 -26.23 11.01 -10.19
C LYS A 123 -25.30 12.23 -10.28
N GLY A 124 -25.52 13.06 -11.30
CA GLY A 124 -24.78 14.30 -11.53
C GLY A 124 -23.51 14.14 -12.37
N ILE A 125 -23.22 12.94 -12.87
CA ILE A 125 -22.17 12.68 -13.87
C ILE A 125 -22.81 12.60 -15.25
N GLY A 126 -22.51 13.58 -16.10
CA GLY A 126 -22.91 13.55 -17.50
C GLY A 126 -21.88 12.83 -18.37
N ARG A 127 -22.25 12.48 -19.60
CA ARG A 127 -21.39 11.75 -20.54
C ARG A 127 -20.01 12.40 -20.74
N SER A 128 -19.95 13.72 -20.91
CA SER A 128 -18.69 14.45 -21.06
C SER A 128 -17.77 14.34 -19.84
N THR A 129 -18.33 14.31 -18.62
CA THR A 129 -17.56 14.13 -17.39
C THR A 129 -17.10 12.68 -17.25
N ALA A 130 -17.94 11.71 -17.60
CA ALA A 130 -17.58 10.30 -17.60
C ALA A 130 -16.42 10.01 -18.57
N GLU A 131 -16.46 10.56 -19.77
CA GLU A 131 -15.38 10.47 -20.76
C GLU A 131 -14.09 11.13 -20.27
N ALA A 132 -14.18 12.31 -19.63
CA ALA A 132 -13.02 12.97 -19.04
C ALA A 132 -12.37 12.13 -17.92
N ILE A 133 -13.18 11.45 -17.10
CA ILE A 133 -12.70 10.54 -16.05
C ILE A 133 -11.99 9.34 -16.67
N ALA A 134 -12.63 8.66 -17.63
CA ALA A 134 -12.06 7.50 -18.32
C ALA A 134 -10.74 7.86 -19.02
N ALA A 135 -10.69 9.01 -19.70
CA ALA A 135 -9.49 9.52 -20.36
C ALA A 135 -8.36 9.84 -19.36
N SER A 136 -8.69 10.40 -18.19
CA SER A 136 -7.71 10.68 -17.14
C SER A 136 -7.02 9.40 -16.66
N PHE A 137 -7.77 8.33 -16.47
CA PHE A 137 -7.21 7.03 -16.05
C PHE A 137 -6.45 6.32 -17.17
N ALA A 138 -6.91 6.43 -18.42
CA ALA A 138 -6.20 5.87 -19.58
C ALA A 138 -4.79 6.47 -19.75
N LYS A 139 -4.65 7.79 -19.53
CA LYS A 139 -3.35 8.49 -19.58
C LYS A 139 -2.38 8.03 -18.50
N GLU A 140 -2.89 7.67 -17.32
CA GLU A 140 -2.07 7.17 -16.21
C GLU A 140 -1.64 5.71 -16.43
N SER A 141 -2.41 4.93 -17.19
CA SER A 141 -2.10 3.55 -17.56
C SER A 141 -1.27 3.40 -18.84
N ALA A 142 -1.04 4.49 -19.59
CA ALA A 142 -0.12 4.45 -20.72
C ALA A 142 1.26 4.02 -20.21
N PRO A 143 1.90 3.00 -20.81
CA PRO A 143 3.18 2.53 -20.33
C PRO A 143 4.16 3.70 -20.38
N THR A 144 4.63 4.12 -19.20
CA THR A 144 5.86 4.89 -19.11
C THR A 144 6.91 4.02 -19.81
N ARG A 145 7.36 4.49 -20.98
CA ARG A 145 8.42 3.94 -21.84
C ARG A 145 9.25 2.91 -21.06
N ALA A 146 9.06 1.63 -21.35
CA ALA A 146 9.69 0.55 -20.60
C ALA A 146 11.21 0.72 -20.67
N VAL A 147 11.80 1.15 -19.56
CA VAL A 147 13.26 1.26 -19.43
C VAL A 147 13.76 -0.13 -19.09
N ASN A 148 14.62 -0.71 -19.94
CA ASN A 148 15.28 -1.96 -19.61
C ASN A 148 16.23 -1.71 -18.43
N VAL A 149 15.84 -2.16 -17.24
CA VAL A 149 16.59 -1.97 -15.97
C VAL A 149 17.97 -2.62 -15.96
N SER A 150 18.30 -3.42 -16.97
CA SER A 150 19.60 -4.08 -17.14
C SER A 150 20.58 -3.28 -18.00
N THR A 151 20.09 -2.47 -18.95
CA THR A 151 20.92 -1.85 -20.00
C THR A 151 20.76 -0.33 -20.08
N GLY A 152 19.74 0.25 -19.44
CA GLY A 152 19.49 1.70 -19.44
C GLY A 152 18.99 2.27 -20.77
N GLU A 153 18.74 1.43 -21.78
CA GLU A 153 18.23 1.88 -23.08
C GLU A 153 16.73 2.17 -23.05
N ILE A 154 16.37 3.26 -23.72
CA ILE A 154 14.99 3.67 -23.97
C ILE A 154 14.55 2.97 -25.26
N LEU A 155 13.68 1.96 -25.15
CA LEU A 155 13.09 1.35 -26.33
C LEU A 155 12.07 2.31 -26.94
N ASP A 156 12.37 2.79 -28.14
CA ASP A 156 11.41 3.51 -28.96
C ASP A 156 10.35 2.55 -29.49
N SER A 157 9.12 3.07 -29.63
CA SER A 157 7.92 2.31 -30.06
C SER A 157 8.16 1.52 -31.35
N ASP A 158 9.04 2.01 -32.22
CA ASP A 158 9.38 1.42 -33.52
C ASP A 158 10.19 0.12 -33.42
N ALA A 159 10.80 -0.18 -32.27
CA ALA A 159 11.56 -1.42 -32.06
C ALA A 159 10.66 -2.59 -31.63
N VAL A 160 9.58 -2.31 -30.90
CA VAL A 160 8.64 -3.33 -30.40
C VAL A 160 7.85 -3.96 -31.56
N GLU A 161 7.46 -3.15 -32.56
CA GLU A 161 6.81 -3.66 -33.77
C GLU A 161 7.74 -4.54 -34.61
N ARG A 162 9.05 -4.25 -34.65
CA ARG A 162 10.03 -5.06 -35.39
C ARG A 162 10.33 -6.39 -34.71
N ILE A 163 10.37 -6.42 -33.37
CA ILE A 163 10.61 -7.65 -32.60
C ILE A 163 9.43 -8.62 -32.72
N MET A 164 8.19 -8.12 -32.86
CA MET A 164 7.01 -8.99 -32.99
C MET A 164 6.80 -9.57 -34.40
N HIS A 165 7.58 -9.16 -35.41
CA HIS A 165 7.42 -9.59 -36.81
C HIS A 165 8.54 -10.50 -37.37
N LEU A 166 9.51 -10.92 -36.56
CA LEU A 166 10.54 -11.85 -37.02
C LEU A 166 10.05 -13.31 -36.90
N SER A 167 9.77 -13.92 -38.05
CA SER A 167 9.56 -15.37 -38.18
C SER A 167 10.85 -16.13 -37.89
N GLY A 168 10.72 -17.32 -37.28
CA GLY A 168 11.80 -18.09 -36.65
C GLY A 168 12.96 -18.60 -37.54
N GLU A 169 13.16 -18.07 -38.75
CA GLU A 169 14.32 -18.36 -39.59
C GLU A 169 15.49 -17.38 -39.37
N ASP A 170 15.23 -16.15 -38.90
CA ASP A 170 16.27 -15.10 -38.79
C ASP A 170 17.16 -15.21 -37.52
N ILE A 171 16.81 -16.07 -36.57
CA ILE A 171 17.54 -16.20 -35.29
C ILE A 171 18.80 -17.08 -35.44
N ALA A 172 18.88 -17.91 -36.49
CA ALA A 172 19.98 -18.86 -36.67
C ALA A 172 21.27 -18.22 -37.22
N ASP A 173 21.20 -17.13 -37.98
CA ASP A 173 22.35 -16.57 -38.70
C ASP A 173 23.21 -15.61 -37.83
N ALA A 174 22.71 -15.21 -36.65
CA ALA A 174 23.41 -14.28 -35.77
C ALA A 174 24.41 -14.95 -34.80
N ALA A 175 24.49 -16.29 -34.77
CA ALA A 175 25.27 -17.03 -33.77
C ALA A 175 26.66 -17.54 -34.24
N GLU A 176 27.03 -17.42 -35.51
CA GLU A 176 28.31 -17.97 -36.04
C GLU A 176 29.38 -16.94 -36.44
N GLY A 177 29.21 -15.66 -36.08
CA GLY A 177 30.07 -14.57 -36.59
C GLY A 177 30.89 -13.79 -35.56
N SER A 178 31.70 -14.43 -34.71
CA SER A 178 32.93 -13.77 -34.19
C SER A 178 33.94 -14.80 -33.69
N THR A 179 34.95 -15.03 -34.52
CA THR A 179 36.28 -15.48 -34.07
C THR A 179 36.99 -14.34 -33.35
#